data_AF-A0A3S0V9F7-F1
#
_entry.id   AF-A0A3S0V9F7-F1
#
_cell.length_a   1.000
_cell.length_b   1.000
_cell.length_c   1.000
_cell.angle_alpha   90.00
_cell.angle_beta   90.00
_cell.angle_gamma   90.00
#
_symmetry.space_group_name_H-M   'P 1'
#
loop_
_entity.id
_entity.type
_entity.pdbx_description
1 polymer ?
#
loop_
_entity_poly.entity_id
_entity_poly.type
_entity_poly.pdbx_seq_one_letter_code
_entity_poly.pdbx_strand_id
1 'polypeptide(L)'
;MTNYPKLQIYQGIIQYLLDSTGYDLKNIAALSNTTIKSIRTIYKGDKIPPNFSSSEKHLVQLYQMILELNTKKGTNLKHLTKETKYENTQHTTSC
;
A
#
# COMPACT_ATOMS: atom_id res chain seq x y z
N MET A 1 -1.73 -29.45 5.13
CA MET A 1 -1.70 -28.13 4.47
C MET A 1 -0.64 -27.30 5.15
N THR A 2 0.45 -26.99 4.46
CA THR A 2 1.46 -26.04 4.94
C THR A 2 0.80 -24.66 4.97
N ASN A 3 0.32 -24.25 6.14
CA ASN A 3 -0.14 -22.89 6.35
C ASN A 3 1.06 -21.96 6.16
N TYR A 4 1.01 -21.10 5.15
CA TYR A 4 1.92 -19.98 5.01
C TYR A 4 1.15 -18.72 5.44
N PRO A 5 1.14 -18.36 6.74
CA PRO A 5 0.29 -17.29 7.26
C PRO A 5 0.51 -15.97 6.51
N LYS A 6 1.77 -15.70 6.12
CA LYS A 6 2.15 -14.52 5.35
C LYS A 6 1.45 -14.45 3.99
N LEU A 7 1.32 -15.58 3.29
CA LEU A 7 0.65 -15.65 1.98
C LEU A 7 -0.86 -15.39 2.15
N GLN A 8 -1.48 -16.00 3.15
CA GLN A 8 -2.90 -15.82 3.45
C GLN A 8 -3.22 -14.35 3.83
N ILE A 9 -2.33 -13.69 4.58
CA ILE A 9 -2.46 -12.25 4.89
C ILE A 9 -2.48 -11.43 3.60
N TYR A 10 -1.56 -11.69 2.66
CA TYR A 10 -1.55 -10.95 1.40
C TYR A 10 -2.74 -11.25 0.50
N GLN A 11 -3.24 -12.48 0.50
CA GLN A 11 -4.50 -12.80 -0.15
C GLN A 11 -5.65 -11.99 0.43
N GLY A 12 -5.76 -11.92 1.76
CA GLY A 12 -6.77 -11.12 2.44
C GLY A 12 -6.66 -9.63 2.11
N ILE A 13 -5.44 -9.09 2.09
CA ILE A 13 -5.21 -7.68 1.69
C ILE A 13 -5.66 -7.44 0.25
N ILE A 14 -5.24 -8.29 -0.70
CA ILE A 14 -5.60 -8.13 -2.11
C ILE A 14 -7.12 -8.23 -2.28
N GLN A 15 -7.76 -9.21 -1.62
CA GLN A 15 -9.20 -9.39 -1.67
C GLN A 15 -9.94 -8.16 -1.12
N TYR A 16 -9.54 -7.65 0.05
CA TYR A 16 -10.13 -6.44 0.61
C TYR A 16 -9.99 -5.24 -0.33
N LEU A 17 -8.83 -5.08 -0.97
CA LEU A 17 -8.61 -4.00 -1.93
C LEU A 17 -9.55 -4.12 -3.14
N LEU A 18 -9.73 -5.32 -3.70
CA LEU A 18 -10.69 -5.55 -4.78
C LEU A 18 -12.12 -5.14 -4.36
N ASP A 19 -12.54 -5.60 -3.18
CA ASP A 19 -13.92 -5.45 -2.70
C ASP A 19 -14.25 -4.01 -2.28
N SER A 20 -13.26 -3.26 -1.79
CA SER A 20 -13.50 -1.95 -1.14
C SER A 20 -13.18 -0.74 -2.00
N THR A 21 -12.60 -0.91 -3.20
CA THR A 21 -12.12 0.22 -4.02
C THR A 21 -12.58 0.19 -5.48
N GLY A 22 -13.10 -0.93 -5.98
CA GLY A 22 -13.32 -1.13 -7.41
C GLY A 22 -12.02 -1.31 -8.22
N TYR A 23 -10.87 -1.47 -7.56
CA TYR A 23 -9.62 -1.81 -8.22
C TYR A 23 -9.67 -3.22 -8.80
N ASP A 24 -8.96 -3.41 -9.91
CA ASP A 24 -8.59 -4.73 -10.40
C ASP A 24 -7.17 -5.10 -9.96
N LEU A 25 -6.72 -6.31 -10.29
CA LEU A 25 -5.36 -6.77 -9.98
C LEU A 25 -4.28 -5.93 -10.67
N LYS A 26 -4.59 -5.26 -11.79
CA LYS A 26 -3.64 -4.39 -12.51
C LYS A 26 -3.39 -3.10 -11.74
N ASN A 27 -4.46 -2.48 -11.22
CA ASN A 27 -4.39 -1.31 -10.36
C ASN A 27 -3.58 -1.60 -9.09
N ILE A 28 -3.88 -2.71 -8.41
CA ILE A 28 -3.16 -3.13 -7.20
C ILE A 28 -1.68 -3.37 -7.51
N ALA A 29 -1.35 -4.01 -8.64
CA ALA A 29 0.04 -4.25 -9.04
C ALA A 29 0.81 -2.94 -9.29
N ALA A 30 0.20 -2.00 -10.03
CA ALA A 30 0.80 -0.70 -10.30
C ALA A 30 1.05 0.08 -9.00
N LEU A 31 0.06 0.15 -8.11
CA LEU A 31 0.15 0.87 -6.84
C LEU A 31 1.08 0.19 -5.81
N SER A 32 1.25 -1.14 -5.91
CA SER A 32 2.17 -1.91 -5.07
C SER A 32 3.58 -2.01 -5.64
N ASN A 33 3.88 -1.27 -6.72
CA ASN A 33 5.16 -1.31 -7.44
C ASN A 33 5.63 -2.74 -7.73
N THR A 34 4.75 -3.53 -8.38
CA THR A 34 5.03 -4.93 -8.74
C THR A 34 4.32 -5.32 -10.02
N THR A 35 4.59 -6.52 -10.52
CA THR A 35 3.93 -7.02 -11.73
C THR A 35 2.53 -7.56 -11.43
N ILE A 36 1.62 -7.48 -12.40
CA ILE A 36 0.31 -8.14 -12.31
C ILE A 36 0.44 -9.65 -12.08
N LYS A 37 1.51 -10.28 -12.61
CA LYS A 37 1.81 -11.70 -12.39
C LYS A 37 2.11 -11.97 -10.91
N SER A 38 2.87 -11.09 -10.25
CA SER A 38 3.18 -11.20 -8.82
C SER A 38 1.91 -11.15 -7.97
N ILE A 39 1.07 -10.12 -8.15
CA ILE A 39 -0.20 -9.98 -7.44
C ILE A 39 -1.11 -11.18 -7.71
N ARG A 40 -1.24 -11.61 -8.97
CA ARG A 40 -2.08 -12.77 -9.34
C ARG A 40 -1.61 -14.07 -8.69
N THR A 41 -0.30 -14.30 -8.62
CA THR A 41 0.28 -15.51 -7.99
C THR A 41 -0.02 -15.55 -6.49
N ILE A 42 0.09 -14.39 -5.81
CA ILE A 42 -0.28 -14.25 -4.41
C ILE A 42 -1.77 -14.47 -4.23
N TYR A 43 -2.61 -13.78 -5.02
CA TYR A 43 -4.07 -13.83 -4.93
C TYR A 43 -4.62 -15.25 -5.07
N LYS A 44 -4.07 -16.04 -6.00
CA LYS A 44 -4.41 -17.46 -6.19
C LYS A 44 -3.98 -18.37 -5.03
N GLY A 45 -3.14 -17.88 -4.12
CA GLY A 45 -2.62 -18.66 -2.99
C GLY A 45 -1.51 -19.62 -3.38
N ASP A 46 -0.83 -19.37 -4.52
CA ASP A 46 0.21 -20.27 -5.01
C ASP A 46 1.49 -20.13 -4.17
N LYS A 47 2.06 -18.93 -4.15
CA LYS A 47 3.28 -18.58 -3.40
C LYS A 47 3.53 -17.08 -3.38
N ILE A 48 4.41 -16.64 -2.48
CA ILE A 48 4.99 -15.29 -2.53
C ILE A 48 6.10 -15.29 -3.60
N PRO A 49 6.07 -14.39 -4.60
CA PRO A 49 7.13 -14.26 -5.59
C PRO A 49 8.50 -13.99 -4.95
N PRO A 50 9.60 -14.45 -5.55
CA PRO A 50 10.93 -14.08 -5.09
C PRO A 50 11.09 -12.55 -5.14
N ASN A 51 11.80 -11.99 -4.16
CA ASN A 51 12.07 -10.54 -4.03
C ASN A 51 10.82 -9.66 -3.84
N PHE A 52 9.73 -10.20 -3.30
CA PHE A 52 8.51 -9.42 -3.02
C PHE A 52 8.67 -8.38 -1.90
N SER A 53 9.75 -8.42 -1.11
CA SER A 53 9.93 -7.57 0.08
C SER A 53 9.82 -6.05 -0.19
N SER A 54 10.25 -5.56 -1.36
CA SER A 54 10.12 -4.15 -1.73
C SER A 54 8.67 -3.78 -2.08
N SER A 55 7.95 -4.66 -2.78
CA SER A 55 6.54 -4.51 -3.12
C SER A 55 5.60 -4.73 -1.92
N GLU A 56 6.02 -5.56 -0.96
CA GLU A 56 5.30 -5.86 0.29
C GLU A 56 4.98 -4.59 1.06
N LYS A 57 5.96 -3.70 1.22
CA LYS A 57 5.76 -2.40 1.88
C LYS A 57 4.68 -1.58 1.17
N HIS A 58 4.72 -1.49 -0.16
CA HIS A 58 3.75 -0.72 -0.94
C HIS A 58 2.35 -1.34 -0.86
N LEU A 59 2.23 -2.67 -0.92
CA LEU A 59 0.95 -3.38 -0.77
C LEU A 59 0.32 -3.11 0.59
N VAL A 60 1.11 -3.19 1.67
CA VAL A 60 0.62 -2.93 3.05
C VAL A 60 0.27 -1.45 3.24
N GLN A 61 1.05 -0.52 2.66
CA GLN A 61 0.74 0.91 2.70
C GLN A 61 -0.55 1.25 1.95
N LEU A 62 -0.77 0.64 0.79
CA LEU A 62 -2.02 0.78 0.04
C LEU A 62 -3.21 0.28 0.86
N TYR A 63 -3.09 -0.90 1.46
CA TYR A 63 -4.10 -1.44 2.36
C TYR A 63 -4.43 -0.50 3.52
N GLN A 64 -3.41 0.00 4.22
CA GLN A 64 -3.56 0.95 5.32
C GLN A 64 -4.26 2.25 4.86
N MET A 65 -3.88 2.80 3.71
CA MET A 65 -4.51 3.99 3.15
C MET A 65 -6.00 3.78 2.89
N ILE A 66 -6.38 2.65 2.29
CA ILE A 66 -7.78 2.34 2.00
C ILE A 66 -8.57 2.06 3.29
N LEU A 67 -7.99 1.34 4.26
CA LEU A 67 -8.59 1.18 5.59
C LEU A 67 -8.87 2.55 6.24
N GLU A 68 -7.90 3.45 6.18
CA GLU A 68 -8.07 4.81 6.71
C GLU A 68 -9.16 5.57 5.96
N LEU A 69 -9.20 5.54 4.64
CA LEU A 69 -10.25 6.23 3.89
C LEU A 69 -11.65 5.67 4.19
N ASN A 70 -11.77 4.35 4.37
CA ASN A 70 -13.05 3.71 4.67
C ASN A 70 -13.49 3.92 6.12
N THR A 71 -12.55 3.99 7.07
CA THR A 71 -12.84 4.31 8.48
C THR A 71 -13.10 5.80 8.71
N LYS A 72 -12.45 6.69 7.95
CA LYS A 72 -12.58 8.15 8.05
C LYS A 72 -13.84 8.71 7.38
N LYS A 73 -14.68 7.87 6.76
CA LYS A 73 -16.10 8.22 6.57
C LYS A 73 -16.81 8.56 7.91
N GLY A 74 -16.17 8.29 9.06
CA GLY A 74 -16.60 8.73 10.40
C GLY A 74 -15.70 9.74 11.15
N THR A 75 -14.45 10.02 10.77
CA THR A 75 -13.60 10.99 11.53
C THR A 75 -12.36 11.48 10.75
N ASN A 76 -12.11 12.79 10.85
CA ASN A 76 -11.10 13.64 10.21
C ASN A 76 -9.65 13.07 10.02
N LEU A 77 -9.07 13.28 8.81
CA LEU A 77 -7.75 12.83 8.32
C LEU A 77 -6.52 13.53 8.98
N LYS A 78 -6.22 13.27 10.26
CA LYS A 78 -5.11 13.97 10.96
C LYS A 78 -3.67 13.48 10.68
N HIS A 79 -3.48 12.38 9.94
CA HIS A 79 -2.14 11.76 9.80
C HIS A 79 -1.49 11.93 8.41
N LEU A 80 -2.19 12.52 7.43
CA LEU A 80 -1.64 12.76 6.08
C LEU A 80 -0.98 14.14 5.93
N THR A 81 -1.21 15.07 6.86
CA THR A 81 -0.54 16.37 6.94
C THR A 81 0.56 16.35 7.98
N LYS A 82 1.62 15.55 7.77
CA LYS A 82 2.92 15.96 8.30
C LYS A 82 3.56 16.83 7.22
N GLU A 83 3.41 18.13 7.45
CA GLU A 83 3.95 19.24 6.68
C GLU A 83 5.38 18.97 6.23
N THR A 84 5.63 19.01 4.91
CA THR A 84 6.94 19.36 4.37
C THR A 84 7.22 20.82 4.73
N LYS A 85 7.79 21.06 5.92
CA LYS A 85 8.46 22.32 6.21
C LYS A 85 9.78 22.33 5.44
N TYR A 86 9.78 22.92 4.25
CA TYR A 86 11.01 23.39 3.62
C TYR A 86 11.43 24.67 4.35
N GLU A 87 12.40 24.53 5.25
CA GLU A 87 13.09 25.62 5.91
C GLU A 87 14.01 26.28 4.87
N ASN A 88 13.59 27.40 4.30
CA ASN A 88 14.41 28.19 3.39
C ASN A 88 15.09 29.30 4.19
N THR A 89 16.26 29.00 4.78
CA THR A 89 17.12 30.02 5.38
C THR A 89 17.79 30.82 4.26
N GLN A 90 17.30 32.02 3.97
CA GLN A 90 18.04 32.97 3.14
C GLN A 90 18.71 34.02 4.03
N HIS A 91 20.04 33.91 4.04
CA HIS A 91 21.02 34.85 4.54
C HIS A 91 20.73 36.29 4.06
N THR A 92 20.57 37.22 5.00
CA THR A 92 20.73 38.65 4.74
C THR A 92 22.22 38.98 4.83
N THR A 93 22.85 39.34 3.72
CA THR A 93 24.16 40.01 3.71
C THR A 93 23.94 41.50 3.51
N SER A 94 24.26 42.28 4.54
CA SER A 94 24.45 43.73 4.49
C SER A 94 25.55 44.13 3.52
N CYS A 95 25.29 45.15 2.71
CA CYS A 95 26.20 46.26 2.40
C CYS A 95 25.36 47.53 2.26
#